data_AF-A0A1I4D6T0-F1
#
_entry.id   AF-A0A1I4D6T0-F1
#
_cell.length_a   1.000
_cell.length_b   1.000
_cell.length_c   1.000
_cell.angle_alpha   90.00
_cell.angle_beta   90.00
_cell.angle_gamma   90.00
#
_symmetry.space_group_name_H-M   'P 1'
#
loop_
_entity.id
_entity.type
_entity.pdbx_description
1 polymer ?
#
loop_
_entity_poly.entity_id
_entity_poly.type
_entity_poly.pdbx_seq_one_letter_code
_entity_poly.pdbx_strand_id
1 'polypeptide(L)'
;MGIPADQRAEIFEAFRQLNNPARDSGLGLGIGRAIVSRLARLIGAEVQVSSRLGHGSRFSLLLPLDRTTVADIAAKSAPDDSGGRILLIEDNAIVRQGYELLLILWGYEILAVATGEESA
;
A
#
# COMPACT_ATOMS: atom_id res chain seq x y z
N MET A 1 7.26 16.94 -18.11
CA MET A 1 6.56 16.44 -16.90
C MET A 1 5.11 16.90 -16.90
N GLY A 2 4.15 16.02 -16.62
CA GLY A 2 2.69 16.29 -16.68
C GLY A 2 1.96 15.26 -17.55
N ILE A 3 0.64 15.15 -17.41
CA ILE A 3 -0.21 14.14 -18.05
C ILE A 3 -1.23 14.81 -19.00
N PRO A 4 -1.30 14.38 -20.28
CA PRO A 4 -2.33 14.81 -21.22
C PRO A 4 -3.75 14.53 -20.71
N ALA A 5 -4.71 15.39 -21.06
CA ALA A 5 -6.07 15.33 -20.52
C ALA A 5 -6.81 14.03 -20.90
N ASP A 6 -6.61 13.59 -22.13
CA ASP A 6 -7.10 12.34 -22.73
C ASP A 6 -6.54 11.09 -22.03
N GLN A 7 -5.35 11.18 -21.43
CA GLN A 7 -4.69 10.06 -20.77
C GLN A 7 -4.95 10.00 -19.25
N ARG A 8 -5.75 10.92 -18.68
CA ARG A 8 -5.92 11.04 -17.22
C ARG A 8 -6.67 9.89 -16.54
N ALA A 9 -7.60 9.24 -17.24
CA ALA A 9 -8.33 8.10 -16.68
C ALA A 9 -7.48 6.82 -16.77
N GLU A 10 -6.90 6.64 -17.95
CA GLU A 10 -6.13 5.48 -18.38
C GLU A 10 -4.97 5.14 -17.46
N ILE A 11 -4.27 6.15 -16.98
CA ILE A 11 -3.14 6.03 -16.06
C ILE A 11 -3.44 5.40 -14.68
N PHE A 12 -4.70 5.09 -14.38
CA PHE A 12 -5.11 4.29 -13.21
C PHE A 12 -5.35 2.81 -13.55
N GLU A 13 -5.25 2.42 -14.82
CA GLU A 13 -5.30 1.03 -15.24
C GLU A 13 -4.00 0.31 -14.89
N ALA A 14 -4.12 -0.96 -14.53
CA ALA A 14 -2.97 -1.78 -14.22
C ALA A 14 -2.08 -1.93 -15.45
N PHE A 15 -0.76 -1.91 -15.23
CA PHE A 15 0.27 -2.08 -16.27
C PHE A 15 0.33 -0.97 -17.33
N ARG A 16 -0.36 0.16 -17.11
CA ARG A 16 -0.36 1.29 -18.03
C ARG A 16 0.65 2.34 -17.59
N GLN A 17 1.66 2.58 -18.44
CA GLN A 17 2.68 3.61 -18.25
C GLN A 17 2.73 4.50 -19.48
N LEU A 18 2.69 5.82 -19.25
CA LEU A 18 2.88 6.78 -20.33
C LEU A 18 4.36 6.79 -20.72
N ASN A 19 4.63 6.73 -22.02
CA ASN A 19 5.98 6.82 -22.59
C ASN A 19 6.97 5.73 -22.12
N ASN A 20 6.49 4.51 -21.81
CA ASN A 20 7.34 3.33 -21.58
C ASN A 20 7.06 2.21 -22.60
N PRO A 21 7.36 2.43 -23.90
CA PRO A 21 7.05 1.45 -24.95
C PRO A 21 7.79 0.11 -24.80
N ALA A 22 8.91 0.09 -24.07
CA ALA A 22 9.74 -1.11 -23.87
C ALA A 22 9.49 -1.84 -22.53
N ARG A 23 8.55 -1.38 -21.69
CA ARG A 23 8.32 -1.90 -20.32
C ARG A 23 9.64 -2.04 -19.54
N ASP A 24 10.43 -0.96 -19.52
CA ASP A 24 11.64 -0.92 -18.70
C ASP A 24 11.29 -1.21 -17.23
N SER A 25 11.81 -2.33 -16.71
CA SER A 25 11.57 -2.79 -15.35
C SER A 25 12.11 -1.83 -14.28
N GLY A 26 13.08 -0.97 -14.63
CA GLY A 26 13.61 0.07 -13.74
C GLY A 26 12.62 1.20 -13.44
N LEU A 27 11.58 1.37 -14.27
CA LEU A 27 10.55 2.40 -14.11
C LEU A 27 9.32 1.90 -13.31
N GLY A 28 9.40 0.68 -12.78
CA GLY A 28 8.31 -0.01 -12.08
C GLY A 28 7.29 -0.64 -13.03
N LEU A 29 6.39 -1.47 -12.49
CA LEU A 29 5.46 -2.29 -13.27
C LEU A 29 4.21 -1.54 -13.76
N GLY A 30 4.05 -0.25 -13.44
CA GLY A 30 2.82 0.49 -13.75
C GLY A 30 1.60 0.08 -12.92
N ILE A 31 1.80 -0.59 -11.78
CA ILE A 31 0.71 -1.13 -10.95
C ILE A 31 0.33 -0.18 -9.80
N GLY A 32 1.27 0.65 -9.33
CA GLY A 32 1.08 1.42 -8.09
C GLY A 32 -0.16 2.30 -8.08
N ARG A 33 -0.54 2.87 -9.23
CA ARG A 33 -1.71 3.75 -9.34
C ARG A 33 -3.03 3.01 -9.38
N ALA A 34 -3.04 1.82 -9.98
CA ALA A 34 -4.18 0.92 -9.94
C ALA A 34 -4.44 0.42 -8.51
N ILE A 35 -3.36 0.12 -7.76
CA ILE A 35 -3.46 -0.23 -6.33
C ILE A 35 -4.05 0.93 -5.53
N VAL A 36 -3.52 2.15 -5.69
CA VAL A 36 -4.04 3.35 -4.99
C VAL A 36 -5.52 3.56 -5.28
N SER A 37 -5.95 3.47 -6.56
CA SER A 37 -7.37 3.61 -6.92
C SER A 37 -8.24 2.54 -6.28
N ARG A 38 -7.79 1.27 -6.28
CA ARG A 38 -8.52 0.17 -5.66
C ARG A 38 -8.61 0.32 -4.14
N LEU A 39 -7.52 0.65 -3.47
CA LEU A 39 -7.47 0.86 -2.02
C LEU A 39 -8.36 2.03 -1.61
N ALA A 40 -8.27 3.16 -2.31
CA ALA A 40 -9.11 4.32 -2.08
C ALA A 40 -10.60 3.94 -2.13
N ARG A 41 -11.03 3.23 -3.18
CA ARG A 41 -12.41 2.75 -3.29
C ARG A 41 -12.83 1.83 -2.14
N LEU A 42 -11.93 0.95 -1.68
CA LEU A 42 -12.22 0.04 -0.56
C LEU A 42 -12.43 0.79 0.76
N ILE A 43 -11.70 1.88 0.99
CA ILE A 43 -11.83 2.72 2.20
C ILE A 43 -12.83 3.87 2.02
N GLY A 44 -13.63 3.86 0.95
CA GLY A 44 -14.61 4.92 0.67
C GLY A 44 -14.00 6.28 0.30
N ALA A 45 -12.72 6.31 -0.05
CA ALA A 45 -11.99 7.51 -0.45
C ALA A 45 -12.01 7.74 -1.97
N GLU A 46 -11.86 9.00 -2.36
CA GLU A 46 -11.81 9.44 -3.76
C GLU A 46 -10.40 9.85 -4.14
N VAL A 47 -9.89 9.37 -5.28
CA VAL A 47 -8.61 9.82 -5.84
C VAL A 47 -8.84 10.90 -6.89
N GLN A 48 -8.22 12.06 -6.71
CA GLN A 48 -8.28 13.18 -7.65
C GLN A 48 -6.92 13.42 -8.30
N VAL A 49 -6.93 13.77 -9.59
CA VAL A 49 -5.73 14.16 -10.34
C VAL A 49 -5.94 15.51 -11.01
N SER A 50 -5.03 16.44 -10.74
CA SER A 50 -4.93 17.72 -11.46
C SER A 50 -3.56 17.77 -12.12
N SER A 51 -3.52 17.78 -13.45
CA SER A 51 -2.27 17.72 -14.20
C SER A 51 -2.35 18.56 -15.47
N ARG A 52 -1.25 19.22 -15.80
CA ARG A 52 -1.09 19.95 -17.06
C ARG A 52 0.23 19.56 -17.69
N LEU A 53 0.18 19.16 -18.96
CA LEU A 53 1.38 18.81 -19.72
C LEU A 53 2.38 19.97 -19.68
N GLY A 54 3.64 19.67 -19.33
CA GLY A 54 4.70 20.67 -19.19
C GLY A 54 4.78 21.33 -17.80
N HIS A 55 3.76 21.19 -16.95
CA HIS A 55 3.70 21.84 -15.62
C HIS A 55 3.66 20.85 -14.44
N GLY A 56 3.67 19.54 -14.71
CA GLY A 56 3.61 18.51 -13.69
C GLY A 56 2.19 18.05 -13.32
N SER A 57 2.09 17.31 -12.22
CA SER A 57 0.86 16.65 -11.77
C SER A 57 0.72 16.72 -10.25
N ARG A 58 -0.51 16.91 -9.78
CA ARG A 58 -0.92 16.78 -8.38
C ARG A 58 -1.91 15.63 -8.26
N PHE A 59 -1.66 14.76 -7.29
CA PHE A 59 -2.59 13.72 -6.87
C PHE A 59 -3.10 14.06 -5.47
N SER A 60 -4.38 13.80 -5.22
CA SER A 60 -5.02 14.09 -3.93
C SER A 60 -5.97 12.96 -3.57
N LEU A 61 -6.11 12.68 -2.28
CA LEU A 61 -7.02 11.68 -1.76
C LEU A 61 -8.04 12.39 -0.86
N LEU A 62 -9.32 12.22 -1.17
CA LEU A 62 -10.44 12.70 -0.37
C LEU A 62 -10.91 11.55 0.51
N LEU A 63 -10.68 11.66 1.81
CA LEU A 63 -11.08 10.65 2.78
C LEU A 63 -12.47 11.00 3.35
N PRO A 64 -13.37 10.03 3.50
CA PRO A 64 -14.61 10.26 4.23
C PRO A 64 -14.26 10.58 5.69
N LEU A 65 -14.77 11.70 6.18
CA LEU A 65 -14.64 12.07 7.59
C LEU A 65 -15.61 11.20 8.39
N ASP A 66 -15.07 10.13 8.98
CA ASP A 66 -15.80 9.40 10.01
C ASP A 66 -15.52 10.04 11.38
N ARG A 67 -16.56 10.19 12.21
CA ARG A 67 -16.45 10.73 13.58
C ARG A 67 -16.10 9.63 14.59
N THR A 68 -15.70 8.47 14.10
CA THR A 68 -15.20 7.37 14.92
C THR A 68 -13.88 7.82 15.57
N THR A 69 -13.83 7.80 16.89
CA THR A 69 -12.64 8.25 17.61
C THR A 69 -11.51 7.23 17.44
N VAL A 70 -10.25 7.66 17.48
CA VAL A 70 -9.08 6.76 17.39
C VAL A 70 -9.15 5.63 18.44
N ALA A 71 -9.83 5.88 19.57
CA ALA A 71 -10.07 4.90 20.63
C ALA A 71 -10.94 3.71 20.18
N ASP A 72 -11.91 3.92 19.29
CA ASP A 72 -12.82 2.87 18.81
C ASP A 72 -12.14 1.89 17.82
N ILE A 73 -11.10 2.35 17.12
CA ILE A 73 -10.37 1.54 16.12
C ILE A 73 -9.37 0.60 16.79
N ALA A 74 -8.70 1.08 17.85
CA ALA A 74 -7.77 0.28 18.65
C ALA A 74 -8.47 -0.87 19.38
N ALA A 75 -9.73 -0.69 19.80
CA ALA A 75 -10.50 -1.70 20.54
C ALA A 75 -11.01 -2.87 19.68
N LYS A 76 -10.97 -2.78 18.34
CA LYS A 76 -11.58 -3.78 17.42
C LYS A 76 -10.60 -4.62 16.60
N SER A 77 -9.29 -4.39 16.73
CA SER A 77 -8.31 -4.93 15.76
C SER A 77 -7.27 -5.87 16.36
N ALA A 78 -7.23 -6.05 17.68
CA ALA A 78 -6.43 -7.11 18.26
C ALA A 78 -7.25 -8.41 18.22
N PRO A 79 -6.70 -9.54 17.76
CA PRO A 79 -7.26 -10.83 18.13
C PRO A 79 -7.39 -10.88 19.66
N ASP A 80 -8.45 -11.52 20.16
CA ASP A 80 -8.77 -11.68 21.59
C ASP A 80 -7.65 -12.41 22.38
N ASP A 81 -6.65 -12.91 21.65
CA ASP A 81 -5.43 -13.56 22.10
C ASP A 81 -4.24 -12.58 22.02
N SER A 82 -4.29 -11.52 22.83
CA SER A 82 -3.18 -10.57 22.97
C SER A 82 -2.05 -11.23 23.78
N GLY A 83 -1.19 -11.97 23.08
CA GLY A 83 0.00 -12.58 23.67
C GLY A 83 0.41 -13.87 22.97
N GLY A 84 1.70 -14.17 23.01
CA GLY A 84 2.28 -15.38 22.43
C GLY A 84 3.52 -15.11 21.60
N ARG A 85 4.19 -16.19 21.19
CA ARG A 85 5.35 -16.15 20.29
C ARG A 85 4.95 -16.61 18.90
N ILE A 86 5.34 -15.83 17.89
CA ILE A 86 5.15 -16.16 16.47
C ILE A 86 6.53 -16.32 15.81
N LEU A 87 6.72 -17.45 15.12
CA LEU A 87 7.80 -17.63 14.15
C LEU A 87 7.30 -17.17 12.78
N LEU A 88 7.88 -16.09 12.25
CA LEU A 88 7.59 -15.56 10.92
C LEU A 88 8.67 -16.00 9.93
N ILE A 89 8.30 -16.77 8.92
CA ILE A 89 9.19 -17.16 7.80
C ILE A 89 8.74 -16.38 6.57
N GLU A 90 9.54 -15.42 6.13
CA GLU A 90 9.24 -14.54 4.99
C GLU A 90 10.55 -14.16 4.29
N ASP A 91 10.71 -14.54 3.03
CA ASP A 91 11.97 -14.36 2.28
C ASP A 91 12.18 -12.90 1.83
N ASN A 92 11.11 -12.14 1.63
CA ASN A 92 11.19 -10.74 1.26
C ASN A 92 11.37 -9.83 2.49
N ALA A 93 12.55 -9.19 2.60
CA ALA A 93 12.89 -8.34 3.73
C ALA A 93 11.92 -7.17 4.00
N ILE A 94 11.34 -6.57 2.96
CA ILE A 94 10.40 -5.45 3.11
C ILE A 94 9.07 -5.95 3.67
N VAL A 95 8.60 -7.08 3.17
CA VAL A 95 7.34 -7.69 3.63
C VAL A 95 7.50 -8.21 5.06
N ARG A 96 8.63 -8.86 5.37
CA ARG A 96 8.96 -9.34 6.71
C ARG A 96 8.95 -8.22 7.76
N GLN A 97 9.62 -7.10 7.47
CA GLN A 97 9.58 -5.91 8.34
C GLN A 97 8.16 -5.36 8.54
N GLY A 98 7.34 -5.37 7.48
CA GLY A 98 5.94 -4.96 7.57
C GLY A 98 5.12 -5.83 8.53
N TYR A 99 5.29 -7.15 8.46
CA TYR A 99 4.63 -8.08 9.37
C TYR A 99 5.14 -7.97 10.81
N GLU A 100 6.46 -7.86 11.02
CA GLU A 100 7.04 -7.67 12.35
C GLU A 100 6.40 -6.48 13.07
N LEU A 101 6.30 -5.33 12.41
CA LEU A 101 5.69 -4.12 12.98
C LEU A 101 4.22 -4.32 13.36
N LEU A 102 3.43 -4.95 12.47
CA LEU A 102 2.01 -5.20 12.72
C LEU A 102 1.77 -6.17 13.87
N LEU A 103 2.54 -7.26 13.92
CA LEU A 103 2.36 -8.29 14.94
C LEU A 103 2.85 -7.83 16.32
N ILE A 104 3.93 -7.04 16.38
CA ILE A 104 4.36 -6.37 17.61
C ILE A 104 3.28 -5.40 18.09
N LEU A 105 2.69 -4.61 17.19
CA LEU A 105 1.59 -3.69 17.53
C LEU A 105 0.37 -4.43 18.09
N TRP A 106 0.12 -5.66 17.66
CA TRP A 106 -0.93 -6.53 18.20
C TRP A 106 -0.53 -7.30 19.47
N GLY A 107 0.69 -7.13 19.98
CA GLY A 107 1.12 -7.65 21.28
C GLY A 107 1.85 -9.01 21.26
N TYR A 108 2.33 -9.46 20.10
CA TYR A 108 3.08 -10.71 19.97
C TYR A 108 4.60 -10.52 20.08
N GLU A 109 5.29 -11.54 20.61
CA GLU A 109 6.74 -11.70 20.51
C GLU A 109 7.08 -12.37 19.18
N ILE A 110 7.94 -11.76 18.35
CA ILE A 110 8.24 -12.25 17.00
C ILE A 110 9.68 -12.72 16.88
N LEU A 111 9.86 -13.92 16.34
CA LEU A 111 11.11 -14.36 15.74
C LEU A 111 10.91 -14.39 14.23
N ALA A 112 11.54 -13.47 13.51
CA ALA A 112 11.41 -13.36 12.06
C ALA A 112 12.69 -13.85 11.37
N VAL A 113 12.52 -14.74 10.41
CA VAL A 113 13.60 -15.38 9.66
C VAL A 113 13.31 -15.35 8.16
N ALA A 114 14.36 -15.39 7.34
CA ALA A 114 14.20 -15.44 5.89
C ALA A 114 13.92 -16.87 5.39
N THR A 115 14.40 -17.88 6.11
CA THR A 115 14.21 -19.29 5.77
C THR A 115 13.93 -20.14 7.00
N GLY A 116 13.35 -21.33 6.81
CA GLY A 116 13.09 -22.27 7.91
C GLY A 116 14.36 -22.89 8.53
N GLU A 117 15.52 -22.73 7.90
CA GLU A 117 16.80 -23.21 8.44
C GLU A 117 17.36 -22.27 9.52
N GLU A 118 16.98 -20.99 9.45
CA GLU A 118 17.37 -19.95 10.43
C GLU A 118 16.51 -19.99 11.70
N SER A 119 15.47 -20.83 11.76
CA SER A 119 14.55 -20.92 12.92
C SER A 119 14.94 -21.96 13.98
N ALA A 120 16.11 -22.58 13.85
CA ALA A 120 16.58 -23.67 14.71
C ALA A 120 17.29 -23.20 15.99
#